data_AF-A0A974WFM3-F1
#
_entry.id   AF-A0A974WFM3-F1
#
_cell.length_a   1.000
_cell.length_b   1.000
_cell.length_c   1.000
_cell.angle_alpha   90.00
_cell.angle_beta   90.00
_cell.angle_gamma   90.00
#
_symmetry.space_group_name_H-M   'P 1'
#
loop_
_entity.id
_entity.type
_entity.pdbx_description
1 polymer ?
#
loop_
_entity_poly.entity_id
_entity_poly.type
_entity_poly.pdbx_seq_one_letter_code
_entity_poly.pdbx_strand_id
1 'polypeptide(L)'
;MKIPSLFRTPRYQRFNIEPRYYDPVKEEVDERTERIKRELQAKGEGDVDYRSSRIAGAFKKGRSGGSGSATFTQLVIMMLLAFAVFGYIYLGNIALYIFAAAASLLLYLKMRRII
;
A
#
# COMPACT_ATOMS: atom_id res chain seq x y z
N MET A 1 4.57 -33.39 29.92
CA MET A 1 3.54 -33.34 28.86
C MET A 1 3.74 -32.07 28.05
N LYS A 2 3.92 -32.15 26.72
CA LYS A 2 4.08 -30.97 25.86
C LYS A 2 2.69 -30.46 25.44
N ILE A 3 2.38 -29.22 25.78
CA ILE A 3 1.14 -28.55 25.38
C ILE A 3 1.21 -28.29 23.86
N PRO A 4 0.20 -28.64 23.06
CA PRO A 4 0.20 -28.35 21.62
C PRO A 4 0.10 -26.83 21.42
N SER A 5 1.09 -26.24 20.74
CA SER A 5 1.11 -24.79 20.48
C SER A 5 0.03 -24.42 19.45
N LEU A 6 -0.97 -23.65 19.84
CA LEU A 6 -2.04 -23.15 18.96
C LEU A 6 -1.56 -22.15 17.89
N PHE A 7 -0.35 -21.60 18.04
CA PHE A 7 0.19 -20.57 17.15
C PHE A 7 1.46 -21.08 16.46
N ARG A 8 1.37 -21.28 15.14
CA ARG A 8 2.53 -21.60 14.29
C ARG A 8 3.34 -20.31 14.10
N THR A 9 4.47 -20.20 14.78
CA THR A 9 5.43 -19.10 14.51
C THR A 9 5.94 -19.25 13.07
N PRO A 10 5.72 -18.26 12.19
CA PRO A 10 6.27 -18.31 10.84
C PRO A 10 7.80 -18.30 10.95
N ARG A 11 8.46 -19.21 10.22
CA ARG A 11 9.91 -19.12 10.07
C ARG A 11 10.23 -17.93 9.19
N TYR A 12 11.27 -17.18 9.53
CA TYR A 12 11.77 -16.10 8.70
C TYR A 12 12.11 -16.63 7.30
N GLN A 13 11.79 -15.85 6.28
CA GLN A 13 12.16 -16.16 4.91
C GLN A 13 13.69 -16.01 4.80
N ARG A 14 14.37 -17.07 4.36
CA ARG A 14 15.79 -17.02 4.03
C ARG A 14 15.92 -16.56 2.59
N PHE A 15 16.50 -15.39 2.39
CA PHE A 15 16.85 -14.90 1.06
C PHE A 15 18.22 -15.43 0.69
N ASN A 16 18.31 -16.17 -0.42
CA ASN A 16 19.59 -16.50 -1.04
C ASN A 16 19.95 -15.36 -1.99
N ILE A 17 20.66 -14.34 -1.50
CA ILE A 17 21.12 -13.24 -2.33
C ILE A 17 22.53 -13.60 -2.80
N GLU A 18 22.67 -13.88 -4.10
CA GLU A 18 23.98 -14.03 -4.71
C GLU A 18 24.63 -12.63 -4.82
N PRO A 19 25.82 -12.42 -4.22
CA PRO A 19 26.51 -11.16 -4.35
C PRO A 19 26.91 -10.95 -5.81
N ARG A 20 26.39 -9.90 -6.43
CA ARG A 20 26.87 -9.44 -7.74
C ARG A 20 28.01 -8.47 -7.52
N TYR A 21 29.14 -8.73 -8.17
CA TYR A 21 30.26 -7.79 -8.19
C TYR A 21 29.93 -6.63 -9.13
N TYR A 22 30.05 -5.40 -8.62
CA TYR A 22 29.86 -4.18 -9.40
C TYR A 22 31.06 -3.96 -10.31
N ASP A 23 30.82 -3.87 -11.62
CA ASP A 23 31.83 -3.46 -12.59
C ASP A 23 31.42 -2.09 -13.18
N PRO A 24 32.10 -1.00 -12.80
CA PRO A 24 31.73 0.35 -13.22
C PRO A 24 31.78 0.52 -14.73
N VAL A 25 32.72 -0.15 -15.41
CA VAL A 25 32.92 0.01 -16.85
C VAL A 25 31.79 -0.67 -17.60
N LYS A 26 31.41 -1.87 -17.17
CA LYS A 26 30.30 -2.62 -17.76
C LYS A 26 28.98 -1.87 -17.60
N GLU A 27 28.68 -1.40 -16.39
CA GLU A 27 27.42 -0.68 -16.14
C GLU A 27 27.34 0.64 -16.91
N GLU A 28 28.44 1.41 -17.00
CA GLU A 28 28.46 2.64 -17.80
C GLU A 28 28.21 2.37 -19.30
N VAL A 29 28.79 1.29 -19.84
CA VAL A 29 28.59 0.90 -21.24
C VAL A 29 27.16 0.41 -21.46
N ASP A 30 26.63 -0.40 -20.55
CA ASP A 30 25.25 -0.89 -20.61
C ASP A 30 24.25 0.28 -20.54
N GLU A 31 24.44 1.24 -19.63
CA GLU A 31 23.59 2.44 -19.54
C GLU A 31 23.64 3.29 -20.82
N ARG A 32 24.84 3.48 -21.38
CA ARG A 32 25.02 4.26 -22.62
C ARG A 32 24.38 3.55 -23.82
N THR A 33 24.57 2.24 -23.95
CA THR A 33 23.99 1.45 -25.04
C THR A 33 22.47 1.39 -24.93
N GLU A 34 21.91 1.22 -23.73
CA GLU A 34 20.47 1.31 -23.50
C GLU A 34 19.90 2.68 -23.87
N ARG A 35 20.60 3.77 -23.50
CA ARG A 35 20.20 5.13 -23.86
C ARG A 35 20.15 5.32 -25.37
N ILE A 36 21.21 4.91 -26.06
CA ILE A 36 21.30 5.01 -27.53
C ILE A 36 20.22 4.15 -28.19
N LYS A 37 20.00 2.93 -27.70
CA LYS A 37 18.94 2.03 -28.21
C LYS A 37 17.55 2.64 -28.07
N ARG A 38 17.23 3.25 -26.92
CA ARG A 38 15.96 3.95 -26.70
C ARG A 38 15.82 5.17 -27.61
N GLU A 39 16.90 5.91 -27.84
CA GLU A 39 16.92 7.07 -28.75
C GLU A 39 16.74 6.65 -30.21
N LEU A 40 17.34 5.54 -30.63
CA LEU A 40 17.21 5.00 -31.98
C LEU A 40 15.80 4.44 -32.24
N GLN A 41 15.21 3.75 -31.25
CA GLN A 41 13.82 3.30 -31.31
C GLN A 41 12.84 4.49 -31.39
N ALA A 42 13.06 5.53 -30.59
CA ALA A 42 12.22 6.73 -30.61
C ALA A 42 12.29 7.52 -31.93
N LYS A 43 13.48 7.59 -32.55
CA LYS A 43 13.66 8.24 -33.86
C LYS A 43 12.91 7.54 -35.00
N GLY A 44 12.64 6.24 -34.89
CA GLY A 44 11.90 5.49 -35.89
C GLY A 44 10.39 5.78 -35.92
N GLU A 45 9.81 6.36 -34.85
CA GLU A 45 8.35 6.41 -34.64
C GLU A 45 7.74 7.83 -34.56
N GLY A 46 8.54 8.90 -34.68
CA GLY A 46 8.04 10.29 -34.66
C GLY A 46 8.78 11.16 -33.63
N ASP A 47 9.72 11.95 -34.13
CA ASP A 47 10.87 12.54 -33.42
C ASP A 47 10.57 13.71 -32.45
N VAL A 48 9.31 13.99 -32.07
CA VAL A 48 8.99 15.23 -31.33
C VAL A 48 8.57 15.00 -29.87
N ASP A 49 7.99 13.85 -29.52
CA ASP A 49 7.32 13.67 -28.22
C ASP A 49 8.22 13.07 -27.10
N TYR A 50 9.37 12.48 -27.47
CA TYR A 50 10.20 11.71 -26.53
C TYR A 50 11.03 12.57 -25.55
N ARG A 51 11.37 13.82 -25.92
CA ARG A 51 12.07 14.75 -25.01
C ARG A 51 11.13 15.31 -23.93
N SER A 52 9.87 15.55 -24.28
CA SER A 52 8.83 15.97 -23.34
C SER A 52 8.46 14.83 -22.37
N SER A 53 8.41 13.59 -22.86
CA SER A 53 8.03 12.42 -22.06
C SER A 53 9.03 12.07 -20.94
N ARG A 54 10.35 12.31 -21.14
CA ARG A 54 11.36 12.12 -20.07
C ARG A 54 11.13 13.06 -18.88
N ILE A 55 10.81 14.32 -19.16
CA ILE A 55 10.53 15.32 -18.13
C ILE A 55 9.19 15.00 -17.45
N ALA A 56 8.15 14.69 -18.23
CA ALA A 56 6.83 14.32 -17.70
C ALA A 56 6.87 13.03 -16.85
N GLY A 57 7.69 12.04 -17.20
CA GLY A 57 7.86 10.80 -16.44
C GLY A 57 8.55 10.98 -15.10
N ALA A 58 9.56 11.87 -15.02
CA ALA A 58 10.22 12.21 -13.76
C ALA A 58 9.27 12.91 -12.77
N PHE A 59 8.40 13.79 -13.27
CA PHE A 59 7.37 14.44 -12.45
C PHE A 59 6.25 13.49 -11.99
N LYS A 60 5.93 12.44 -12.76
CA LYS A 60 4.99 11.39 -12.31
C LYS A 60 5.56 10.51 -11.21
N LYS A 61 6.85 10.18 -11.25
CA LYS A 61 7.51 9.30 -10.26
C LYS A 61 7.56 9.90 -8.85
N GLY A 62 7.58 11.23 -8.72
CA GLY A 62 7.51 11.93 -7.44
C GLY A 62 6.10 12.03 -6.84
N ARG A 63 5.03 11.83 -7.65
CA ARG A 63 3.63 11.89 -7.20
C ARG A 63 3.01 10.52 -6.93
N SER A 64 3.60 9.43 -7.42
CA SER A 64 3.04 8.07 -7.25
C SER A 64 3.39 7.40 -5.91
N GLY A 65 4.10 8.08 -5.01
CA GLY A 65 4.58 7.52 -3.74
C GLY A 65 3.62 7.60 -2.55
N GLY A 66 2.40 8.15 -2.71
CA GLY A 66 1.59 8.44 -1.53
C GLY A 66 0.10 8.69 -1.76
N SER A 67 -0.47 8.32 -2.91
CA SER A 67 -1.93 8.17 -3.01
C SER A 67 -2.30 6.71 -2.83
N GLY A 68 -1.85 6.11 -1.74
CA GLY A 68 -2.53 4.94 -1.22
C GLY A 68 -3.96 5.38 -1.01
N SER A 69 -4.88 4.82 -1.79
CA SER A 69 -6.31 5.04 -1.60
C SER A 69 -6.56 5.03 -0.10
N ALA A 70 -6.95 6.20 0.45
CA ALA A 70 -7.39 6.29 1.83
C ALA A 70 -8.43 5.20 1.96
N THR A 71 -7.99 4.13 2.61
CA THR A 71 -8.53 2.80 2.36
C THR A 71 -9.98 2.89 2.81
N PHE A 72 -10.94 2.30 2.10
CA PHE A 72 -12.36 2.43 2.44
C PHE A 72 -12.64 2.28 3.96
N THR A 73 -11.82 1.47 4.63
CA THR A 73 -11.71 1.35 6.09
C THR A 73 -11.44 2.65 6.86
N GLN A 74 -10.53 3.52 6.41
CA GLN A 74 -10.25 4.82 7.02
C GLN A 74 -11.45 5.77 6.94
N LEU A 75 -12.20 5.77 5.83
CA LEU A 75 -13.45 6.53 5.72
C LEU A 75 -14.53 5.99 6.68
N VAL A 76 -14.67 4.66 6.77
CA VAL A 76 -15.61 4.02 7.70
C VAL A 76 -15.25 4.33 9.16
N ILE A 77 -13.96 4.27 9.52
CA ILE A 77 -13.49 4.60 10.88
C ILE A 77 -13.73 6.08 11.19
N MET A 78 -13.44 6.99 10.25
CA MET A 78 -13.68 8.42 10.43
C MET A 78 -15.17 8.72 10.62
N MET A 79 -16.03 8.11 9.81
CA MET A 79 -17.48 8.28 9.91
C MET A 79 -18.01 7.74 11.24
N LEU A 80 -17.54 6.56 11.67
CA LEU A 80 -17.92 5.98 12.97
C LEU A 80 -17.50 6.87 14.14
N LEU A 81 -16.27 7.41 14.11
CA LEU A 81 -15.80 8.36 15.13
C LEU A 81 -16.63 9.64 15.17
N ALA A 82 -16.96 10.20 13.99
CA ALA A 82 -17.81 11.37 13.91
C ALA A 82 -19.19 11.10 14.52
N PHE A 83 -19.84 9.98 14.16
CA PHE A 83 -21.12 9.59 14.74
C PHE A 83 -21.05 9.34 16.25
N ALA A 84 -19.96 8.77 16.76
CA ALA A 84 -19.76 8.56 18.19
C ALA A 84 -19.67 9.89 18.96
N VAL A 85 -18.93 10.87 18.43
CA VAL A 85 -18.80 12.20 19.03
C VAL A 85 -20.13 12.95 18.99
N PHE A 86 -20.82 12.95 17.84
CA PHE A 86 -22.14 13.57 17.70
C PHE A 86 -23.19 12.92 18.62
N GLY A 87 -23.21 11.59 18.70
CA GLY A 87 -24.11 10.84 19.57
C GLY A 87 -23.85 11.12 21.05
N TYR A 88 -22.58 11.27 21.44
CA TYR A 88 -22.21 11.61 22.81
C TYR A 88 -22.69 13.01 23.21
N ILE A 89 -22.58 14.01 22.32
CA ILE A 89 -23.06 15.38 22.61
C ILE A 89 -24.58 15.41 22.80
N TYR A 90 -25.35 14.63 22.02
CA TYR A 90 -26.82 14.66 22.07
C TYR A 90 -27.45 13.74 23.13
N LEU A 91 -26.87 12.56 23.38
CA LEU A 91 -27.46 11.53 24.25
C LEU A 91 -26.65 11.27 25.54
N GLY A 92 -25.50 11.93 25.69
CA GLY A 92 -24.60 11.74 26.83
C GLY A 92 -24.14 10.29 26.98
N ASN A 93 -24.14 9.78 28.21
CA ASN A 93 -23.64 8.43 28.53
C ASN A 93 -24.50 7.30 27.94
N ILE A 94 -25.75 7.56 27.56
CA ILE A 94 -26.67 6.55 27.01
C ILE A 94 -26.20 6.10 25.62
N ALA A 95 -25.61 7.02 24.84
CA ALA A 95 -25.04 6.70 23.54
C ALA A 95 -23.89 5.69 23.63
N LEU A 96 -23.07 5.77 24.69
CA LEU A 96 -21.95 4.85 24.90
C LEU A 96 -22.45 3.42 25.17
N TYR A 97 -23.53 3.27 25.94
CA TYR A 97 -24.11 1.95 26.22
C TYR A 97 -24.79 1.34 24.98
N ILE A 98 -25.48 2.14 24.17
CA ILE A 98 -26.08 1.67 22.91
C ILE A 98 -24.99 1.26 21.92
N PHE A 99 -23.91 2.04 21.82
CA PHE A 99 -22.78 1.72 20.96
C PHE A 99 -22.05 0.44 21.40
N ALA A 100 -21.83 0.27 22.71
CA ALA A 100 -21.22 -0.96 23.25
C ALA A 100 -22.11 -2.20 23.02
N ALA A 101 -23.43 -2.06 23.18
CA ALA A 101 -24.40 -3.12 22.88
C ALA A 101 -24.40 -3.49 21.39
N ALA A 102 -24.40 -2.50 20.49
CA ALA A 102 -24.32 -2.74 19.05
C ALA A 102 -22.97 -3.39 18.63
N ALA A 103 -21.86 -2.92 19.19
CA ALA A 103 -20.52 -3.46 18.90
C ALA A 103 -20.39 -4.92 19.38
N SER A 104 -20.87 -5.23 20.59
CA SER A 104 -20.88 -6.60 21.12
C SER A 104 -21.78 -7.54 20.32
N LEU A 105 -22.94 -7.07 19.84
CA LEU A 105 -23.82 -7.85 18.98
C LEU A 105 -23.19 -8.11 17.60
N LEU A 106 -22.55 -7.11 16.99
CA LEU A 106 -21.83 -7.29 15.71
C LEU A 106 -20.64 -8.26 15.85
N LEU A 107 -19.89 -8.18 16.95
CA LEU A 107 -18.81 -9.13 17.24
C LEU A 107 -19.35 -10.55 17.47
N TYR A 108 -20.48 -10.69 18.16
CA TYR A 108 -21.15 -11.97 18.35
C TYR A 108 -21.62 -12.58 17.02
N LEU A 109 -22.26 -11.78 16.14
CA LEU A 109 -22.69 -12.23 14.82
C LEU A 109 -21.51 -12.60 13.90
N LYS A 110 -20.41 -11.83 13.96
CA LYS A 110 -19.16 -12.13 13.24
C LYS A 110 -18.52 -13.43 13.73
N MET A 111 -18.44 -13.66 15.04
CA MET A 111 -17.91 -14.91 15.59
C MET A 111 -18.74 -16.13 15.22
N ARG A 112 -20.06 -15.94 15.01
CA ARG A 112 -20.97 -17.01 14.58
C ARG A 112 -20.87 -17.34 13.08
N ARG A 113 -19.97 -16.68 12.32
CA ARG A 113 -19.75 -16.87 10.86
C ARG A 113 -21.06 -16.91 10.04
N ILE A 114 -21.96 -15.99 10.33
CA ILE A 114 -23.18 -15.79 9.51
C ILE A 114 -22.97 -14.66 8.48
N ILE A 115 -21.85 -13.93 8.58
CA ILE A 115 -21.34 -12.96 7.60
C ILE A 115 -19.84 -13.22 7.42
#